data_AF-A0A7T7BK05-F1
#
_entry.id   AF-A0A7T7BK05-F1
#
_cell.length_a   1.000
_cell.length_b   1.000
_cell.length_c   1.000
_cell.angle_alpha   90.00
_cell.angle_beta   90.00
_cell.angle_gamma   90.00
#
_symmetry.space_group_name_H-M   'P 1'
#
loop_
_entity.id
_entity.type
_entity.pdbx_description
1 polymer ?
#
loop_
_entity_poly.entity_id
_entity_poly.type
_entity_poly.pdbx_seq_one_letter_code
_entity_poly.pdbx_strand_id
1 'polypeptide(L)'
;MRSLQNLTAHVKLSREPMSTELDELRRLLAQEQRLRAEEQRLLAQEQRLLAQEQRLRAEEQRLLAEEQRLRAEDRERTLKTSLPTFLDGLHTHLFLGLGVQQDKTKSTCGDPVNATNKLRPRKLKAWGSFAKEQVDIWRLLMDSSLVEDRLFTSLHTLEETGESIRRQLVGSELDLHHFLRQTIEDHVSKIIEELYNDPTLRQVFGLRGSIRFENHSNTLSPERGLEEGMQNIDIRGRRRSPRLAAREQSASSNTATRDPRAPPPARSSRPRADQFCVYNIPSQSSESVHRIAAYIKEYKSPHKVKLGHIYEGLEDMDIDKVVEQEKNETLKVRFHRAIAGLLVQPYDYMIRAGTEMGVLSTGEADIYLRIGEDPGTLLYHLSVPKGDVGDYTGWDPHSSGPNRLHLTAVGQSLAFTLQALKLRPRNQAWRQQAINSLPRWKVVVADILGSIPDAEVPSSEYRPPRTNGFLRMSPIQLRRKRHNLIMDSCHSIDAQGIHRRPIQRIRQLRKDHQQKTTGATAR
;
A
#
# COMPACT_ATOMS: atom_id res chain seq x y z
N MET A 1 20.42 -39.49 -119.26
CA MET A 1 21.34 -39.76 -118.13
C MET A 1 22.45 -38.71 -117.92
N ARG A 2 22.44 -37.52 -118.56
CA ARG A 2 23.41 -36.42 -118.26
C ARG A 2 22.78 -35.12 -117.75
N SER A 3 21.45 -34.99 -117.77
CA SER A 3 20.75 -33.76 -117.32
C SER A 3 20.40 -33.76 -115.82
N LEU A 4 20.29 -34.94 -115.18
CA LEU A 4 19.98 -35.04 -113.75
C LEU A 4 21.21 -34.97 -112.81
N GLN A 5 22.43 -35.18 -113.34
CA GLN A 5 23.66 -35.07 -112.54
C GLN A 5 24.11 -33.62 -112.31
N ASN A 6 23.79 -32.69 -113.23
CA ASN A 6 24.15 -31.27 -113.08
C ASN A 6 23.21 -30.48 -112.15
N LEU A 7 21.92 -30.84 -112.06
CA LEU A 7 21.04 -30.22 -111.05
C LEU A 7 21.41 -30.63 -109.62
N THR A 8 21.88 -31.85 -109.43
CA THR A 8 22.24 -32.38 -108.10
C THR A 8 23.55 -31.76 -107.58
N ALA A 9 24.47 -31.37 -108.48
CA ALA A 9 25.72 -30.69 -108.12
C ALA A 9 25.51 -29.19 -107.83
N HIS A 10 24.65 -28.49 -108.57
CA HIS A 10 24.31 -27.09 -108.27
C HIS A 10 23.45 -26.90 -107.00
N VAL A 11 22.62 -27.87 -106.66
CA VAL A 11 21.85 -27.85 -105.41
C VAL A 11 22.73 -28.22 -104.19
N LYS A 12 23.79 -29.01 -104.36
CA LYS A 12 24.77 -29.29 -103.28
C LYS A 12 25.72 -28.12 -103.03
N LEU A 13 26.27 -27.47 -104.06
CA LEU A 13 27.14 -26.29 -103.89
C LEU A 13 26.40 -25.04 -103.36
N SER A 14 25.07 -24.96 -103.51
CA SER A 14 24.27 -23.83 -103.01
C SER A 14 23.64 -24.06 -101.62
N ARG A 15 23.66 -25.30 -101.10
CA ARG A 15 23.13 -25.64 -99.75
C ARG A 15 24.19 -25.61 -98.65
N GLU A 16 25.45 -25.88 -98.98
CA GLU A 16 26.54 -25.85 -98.00
C GLU A 16 26.82 -24.45 -97.42
N PRO A 17 26.89 -23.35 -98.19
CA PRO A 17 27.09 -22.01 -97.62
C PRO A 17 25.86 -21.48 -96.86
N MET A 18 24.65 -21.89 -97.27
CA MET A 18 23.39 -21.46 -96.65
C MET A 18 23.11 -22.19 -95.32
N SER A 19 23.58 -23.45 -95.19
CA SER A 19 23.55 -24.20 -93.92
C SER A 19 24.50 -23.61 -92.89
N THR A 20 25.69 -23.19 -93.31
CA THR A 20 26.67 -22.53 -92.43
C THR A 20 26.18 -21.15 -91.97
N GLU A 21 25.57 -20.36 -92.84
CA GLU A 21 24.96 -19.07 -92.47
C GLU A 21 23.78 -19.22 -91.48
N LEU A 22 22.93 -20.25 -91.65
CA LEU A 22 21.83 -20.53 -90.73
C LEU A 22 22.33 -20.98 -89.35
N ASP A 23 23.40 -21.78 -89.31
CA ASP A 23 24.03 -22.20 -88.07
C ASP A 23 24.80 -21.05 -87.38
N GLU A 24 25.37 -20.12 -88.14
CA GLU A 24 25.93 -18.85 -87.63
C GLU A 24 24.84 -17.94 -87.06
N LEU A 25 23.71 -17.77 -87.74
CA LEU A 25 22.54 -17.03 -87.23
C LEU A 25 21.97 -17.65 -85.94
N ARG A 26 21.89 -18.98 -85.87
CA ARG A 26 21.48 -19.70 -84.64
C ARG A 26 22.48 -19.50 -83.50
N ARG A 27 23.78 -19.49 -83.80
CA ARG A 27 24.84 -19.19 -82.82
C ARG A 27 24.72 -17.76 -82.32
N LEU A 28 24.50 -16.79 -83.20
CA LEU A 28 24.32 -15.38 -82.83
C LEU A 28 23.05 -15.17 -81.98
N LEU A 29 21.93 -15.79 -82.35
CA LEU A 29 20.69 -15.73 -81.56
C LEU A 29 20.88 -16.37 -80.18
N ALA A 30 21.57 -17.51 -80.10
CA ALA A 30 21.90 -18.15 -78.83
C ALA A 30 22.85 -17.29 -77.98
N GLN A 31 23.77 -16.56 -78.61
CA GLN A 31 24.69 -15.64 -77.93
C GLN A 31 23.95 -14.40 -77.41
N GLU A 32 23.02 -13.84 -78.19
CA GLU A 32 22.16 -12.73 -77.77
C GLU A 32 21.22 -13.14 -76.63
N GLN A 33 20.64 -14.34 -76.69
CA GLN A 33 19.84 -14.90 -75.60
C GLN A 33 20.66 -15.10 -74.31
N ARG A 34 21.92 -15.52 -74.43
CA ARG A 34 22.83 -15.63 -73.28
C ARG A 34 23.13 -14.27 -72.67
N LEU A 35 23.43 -13.26 -73.49
CA LEU A 35 23.68 -11.89 -73.03
C LEU A 35 22.46 -11.30 -72.30
N ARG A 36 21.25 -11.47 -72.86
CA ARG A 36 20.00 -11.04 -72.19
C ARG A 36 19.76 -11.79 -70.87
N ALA A 37 20.08 -13.08 -70.81
CA ALA A 37 19.96 -13.86 -69.58
C ALA A 37 20.99 -13.41 -68.51
N GLU A 38 22.19 -13.03 -68.91
CA GLU A 38 23.21 -12.47 -68.02
C GLU A 38 22.82 -11.08 -67.49
N GLU A 39 22.28 -10.21 -68.35
CA GLU A 39 21.76 -8.90 -67.97
C GLU A 39 20.59 -9.02 -66.97
N GLN A 40 19.66 -9.94 -67.21
CA GLN A 40 18.57 -10.22 -66.25
C GLN A 40 19.09 -10.75 -64.91
N ARG A 41 20.15 -11.58 -64.91
CA ARG A 41 20.78 -12.06 -63.68
C ARG A 41 21.45 -10.94 -62.91
N LEU A 42 22.13 -10.02 -63.58
CA LEU A 42 22.76 -8.84 -62.98
C LEU A 42 21.71 -7.94 -62.33
N LEU A 43 20.63 -7.62 -63.04
CA LEU A 43 19.52 -6.83 -62.48
C LEU A 43 18.87 -7.51 -61.28
N ALA A 44 18.66 -8.83 -61.33
CA ALA A 44 18.12 -9.57 -60.20
C ALA A 44 19.08 -9.57 -59.00
N GLN A 45 20.39 -9.61 -59.23
CA GLN A 45 21.40 -9.51 -58.18
C GLN A 45 21.43 -8.11 -57.55
N GLU A 46 21.36 -7.06 -58.36
CA GLU A 46 21.29 -5.67 -57.89
C GLU A 46 20.02 -5.42 -57.05
N GLN A 47 18.87 -5.92 -57.51
CA GLN A 47 17.62 -5.84 -56.73
C GLN A 47 17.73 -6.59 -55.40
N ARG A 48 18.40 -7.75 -55.36
CA ARG A 48 18.63 -8.48 -54.11
C ARG A 48 19.54 -7.72 -53.16
N LEU A 49 20.60 -7.08 -53.67
CA LEU A 49 21.51 -6.26 -52.87
C LEU A 49 20.78 -5.05 -52.28
N LEU A 50 19.99 -4.33 -53.09
CA LEU A 50 19.17 -3.22 -52.62
C LEU A 50 18.14 -3.68 -51.56
N ALA A 51 17.48 -4.81 -51.78
CA ALA A 51 16.55 -5.37 -50.81
C ALA A 51 17.26 -5.78 -49.50
N GLN A 52 18.49 -6.29 -49.58
CA GLN A 52 19.30 -6.62 -48.41
C GLN A 52 19.73 -5.37 -47.65
N GLU A 53 20.17 -4.33 -48.36
CA GLU A 53 20.54 -3.05 -47.76
C GLU A 53 19.34 -2.38 -47.06
N GLN A 54 18.16 -2.40 -47.69
CA GLN A 54 16.92 -1.91 -47.08
C GLN A 54 16.55 -2.69 -45.82
N ARG A 55 16.74 -4.02 -45.81
CA ARG A 55 16.51 -4.84 -44.61
C ARG A 55 17.47 -4.49 -43.49
N LEU A 56 18.77 -4.33 -43.79
CA LEU A 56 19.77 -3.95 -42.79
C LEU A 56 19.47 -2.58 -42.19
N ARG A 57 19.10 -1.59 -43.02
CA ARG A 57 18.69 -0.26 -42.53
C ARG A 57 17.43 -0.34 -41.67
N ALA A 58 16.46 -1.17 -42.04
CA ALA A 58 15.24 -1.35 -41.24
C ALA A 58 15.52 -2.04 -39.89
N GLU A 59 16.46 -2.99 -39.85
CA GLU A 59 16.90 -3.65 -38.62
C GLU A 59 17.66 -2.69 -37.70
N GLU A 60 18.58 -1.88 -38.24
CA GLU A 60 19.29 -0.84 -37.51
C GLU A 60 18.31 0.18 -36.90
N GLN A 61 17.30 0.63 -37.66
CA GLN A 61 16.26 1.52 -37.15
C GLN A 61 15.44 0.90 -36.01
N ARG A 62 15.14 -0.40 -36.07
CA ARG A 62 14.43 -1.11 -35.00
C ARG A 62 15.27 -1.19 -33.73
N LEU A 63 16.56 -1.53 -33.86
CA LEU A 63 17.49 -1.59 -32.74
C LEU A 63 17.65 -0.23 -32.06
N LEU A 64 17.79 0.84 -32.85
CA LEU A 64 17.85 2.21 -32.31
C LEU A 64 16.55 2.62 -31.60
N ALA A 65 15.40 2.27 -32.17
CA ALA A 65 14.10 2.55 -31.54
C ALA A 65 13.92 1.78 -30.22
N GLU A 66 14.36 0.52 -30.17
CA GLU A 66 14.35 -0.31 -28.97
C GLU A 66 15.29 0.23 -27.89
N GLU A 67 16.52 0.62 -28.27
CA GLU A 67 17.47 1.24 -27.35
C GLU A 67 16.95 2.56 -26.79
N GLN A 68 16.36 3.42 -27.63
CA GLN A 68 15.73 4.66 -27.19
C GLN A 68 14.59 4.40 -26.21
N ARG A 69 13.78 3.36 -26.48
CA ARG A 69 12.67 2.97 -25.61
C ARG A 69 13.19 2.48 -24.25
N LEU A 70 14.18 1.60 -24.22
CA LEU A 70 14.79 1.11 -22.97
C LEU A 70 15.39 2.27 -22.16
N ARG A 71 16.13 3.16 -22.82
CA ARG A 71 16.69 4.36 -22.16
C ARG A 71 15.60 5.29 -21.61
N ALA A 72 14.46 5.40 -22.29
CA ALA A 72 13.33 6.20 -21.81
C ALA A 72 12.65 5.53 -20.61
N GLU A 73 12.45 4.22 -20.65
CA GLU A 73 11.89 3.43 -19.55
C GLU A 73 12.78 3.51 -18.29
N ASP A 74 14.10 3.33 -18.43
CA ASP A 74 15.06 3.47 -17.31
C ASP A 74 15.09 4.89 -16.72
N ARG A 75 15.04 5.91 -17.59
CA ARG A 75 14.92 7.30 -17.14
C ARG A 75 13.63 7.50 -16.37
N GLU A 76 12.51 6.99 -16.84
CA GLU A 76 11.23 7.14 -16.12
C GLU A 76 11.25 6.46 -14.75
N ARG A 77 11.88 5.29 -14.63
CA ARG A 77 12.00 4.55 -13.36
C ARG A 77 12.85 5.26 -12.31
N THR A 78 13.77 6.12 -12.73
CA THR A 78 14.64 6.92 -11.85
C THR A 78 14.05 8.28 -11.49
N LEU A 79 13.01 8.74 -12.19
CA LEU A 79 12.27 9.95 -11.83
C LEU A 79 11.47 9.74 -10.54
N LYS A 80 11.20 10.85 -9.85
CA LYS A 80 10.25 10.87 -8.74
C LYS A 80 8.86 10.41 -9.20
N THR A 81 8.12 9.80 -8.27
CA THR A 81 6.78 9.24 -8.52
C THR A 81 5.69 10.17 -8.01
N SER A 82 4.49 10.07 -8.61
CA SER A 82 3.26 10.67 -8.08
C SER A 82 2.70 9.85 -6.91
N LEU A 83 1.78 10.41 -6.12
CA LEU A 83 1.26 9.72 -4.93
C LEU A 83 0.67 8.33 -5.25
N PRO A 84 -0.17 8.15 -6.28
CA PRO A 84 -0.71 6.82 -6.60
C PRO A 84 0.35 5.80 -7.02
N THR A 85 1.29 6.20 -7.89
CA THR A 85 2.41 5.33 -8.32
C THR A 85 3.33 5.00 -7.15
N PHE A 86 3.51 5.95 -6.23
CA PHE A 86 4.26 5.73 -5.01
C PHE A 86 3.60 4.67 -4.12
N LEU A 87 2.29 4.78 -3.86
CA LEU A 87 1.54 3.79 -3.07
C LEU A 87 1.59 2.38 -3.69
N ASP A 88 1.50 2.30 -5.02
CA ASP A 88 1.65 1.05 -5.75
C ASP A 88 3.03 0.42 -5.53
N GLY A 89 4.09 1.21 -5.74
CA GLY A 89 5.47 0.76 -5.53
C GLY A 89 5.76 0.37 -4.08
N LEU A 90 5.20 1.08 -3.09
CA LEU A 90 5.34 0.74 -1.68
C LEU A 90 4.69 -0.62 -1.37
N HIS A 91 3.50 -0.89 -1.89
CA HIS A 91 2.84 -2.18 -1.68
C HIS A 91 3.62 -3.31 -2.34
N THR A 92 3.90 -3.16 -3.64
CA THR A 92 4.50 -4.19 -4.49
C THR A 92 5.95 -4.52 -4.11
N HIS A 93 6.78 -3.50 -3.85
CA HIS A 93 8.21 -3.71 -3.64
C HIS A 93 8.61 -3.84 -2.17
N LEU A 94 7.89 -3.18 -1.25
CA LEU A 94 8.28 -3.12 0.16
C LEU A 94 7.36 -3.98 1.04
N PHE A 95 6.06 -3.66 1.09
CA PHE A 95 5.15 -4.28 2.07
C PHE A 95 4.94 -5.78 1.82
N LEU A 96 4.80 -6.21 0.55
CA LEU A 96 4.73 -7.63 0.20
C LEU A 96 6.02 -8.41 0.52
N GLY A 97 7.12 -7.71 0.84
CA GLY A 97 8.39 -8.29 1.27
C GLY A 97 8.42 -8.77 2.73
N LEU A 98 7.32 -8.67 3.50
CA LEU A 98 7.26 -9.18 4.87
C LEU A 98 7.56 -10.68 4.94
N GLY A 99 8.72 -11.04 5.46
CA GLY A 99 9.08 -12.41 5.81
C GLY A 99 8.96 -12.65 7.30
N VAL A 100 8.14 -13.62 7.73
CA VAL A 100 8.01 -14.00 9.15
C VAL A 100 8.95 -15.16 9.46
N GLN A 101 9.73 -15.05 10.54
CA GLN A 101 10.61 -16.12 10.99
C GLN A 101 9.77 -17.30 11.50
N GLN A 102 9.84 -18.44 10.80
CA GLN A 102 9.10 -19.65 11.17
C GLN A 102 9.84 -20.50 12.21
N ASP A 103 11.18 -20.40 12.26
CA ASP A 103 12.00 -21.12 13.22
C ASP A 103 11.89 -20.48 14.61
N LYS A 104 11.14 -21.14 15.50
CA LYS A 104 10.92 -20.69 16.88
C LYS A 104 12.20 -20.53 17.68
N THR A 105 13.28 -21.25 17.35
CA THR A 105 14.56 -21.16 18.07
C THR A 105 15.31 -19.86 17.78
N LYS A 106 14.96 -19.19 16.68
CA LYS A 106 15.54 -17.93 16.21
C LYS A 106 14.61 -16.74 16.42
N SER A 107 13.62 -16.91 17.30
CA SER A 107 12.57 -15.94 17.56
C SER A 107 12.49 -15.62 19.05
N THR A 108 12.02 -14.42 19.41
CA THR A 108 11.90 -14.04 20.80
C THR A 108 10.79 -14.83 21.50
N CYS A 109 11.16 -15.55 22.56
CA CYS A 109 10.24 -16.20 23.50
C CYS A 109 9.73 -15.27 24.62
N GLY A 110 9.96 -13.96 24.51
CA GLY A 110 9.64 -12.99 25.56
C GLY A 110 8.14 -12.90 25.87
N ASP A 111 7.81 -12.63 27.14
CA ASP A 111 6.44 -12.48 27.66
C ASP A 111 5.59 -11.57 26.74
N PRO A 112 4.53 -12.09 26.10
CA PRO A 112 3.75 -11.39 25.09
C PRO A 112 3.26 -10.00 25.51
N VAL A 113 2.88 -9.80 26.78
CA VAL A 113 2.22 -8.57 27.22
C VAL A 113 2.16 -8.49 28.75
N ASN A 114 2.69 -7.41 29.36
CA ASN A 114 2.31 -7.03 30.72
C ASN A 114 1.06 -6.12 30.69
N ALA A 115 -0.12 -6.72 30.46
CA ALA A 115 -1.43 -6.04 30.53
C ALA A 115 -2.03 -6.12 31.93
N THR A 116 -1.41 -6.88 32.81
CA THR A 116 -1.84 -7.04 34.20
C THR A 116 -1.94 -5.68 34.87
N ASN A 117 -3.11 -5.41 35.44
CA ASN A 117 -3.44 -4.17 36.14
C ASN A 117 -3.55 -2.92 35.25
N LYS A 118 -3.62 -3.05 33.91
CA LYS A 118 -3.96 -1.95 32.99
C LYS A 118 -5.47 -1.72 32.89
N LEU A 119 -5.86 -0.52 32.48
CA LEU A 119 -7.28 -0.18 32.25
C LEU A 119 -7.81 -0.97 31.06
N ARG A 120 -9.05 -1.48 31.15
CA ARG A 120 -9.70 -2.19 30.06
C ARG A 120 -11.05 -1.56 29.70
N PRO A 121 -11.50 -1.66 28.44
CA PRO A 121 -12.88 -1.33 28.10
C PRO A 121 -13.84 -2.39 28.68
N ARG A 122 -15.12 -2.03 28.69
CA ARG A 122 -16.22 -2.96 29.02
C ARG A 122 -16.78 -3.62 27.77
N LYS A 123 -16.79 -2.91 26.65
CA LYS A 123 -17.35 -3.40 25.38
C LYS A 123 -16.36 -3.21 24.24
N LEU A 124 -16.32 -4.19 23.36
CA LEU A 124 -15.64 -4.12 22.06
C LEU A 124 -16.70 -4.15 20.96
N LYS A 125 -16.62 -3.24 19.99
CA LYS A 125 -17.60 -3.15 18.90
C LYS A 125 -16.95 -2.81 17.55
N ALA A 126 -17.49 -3.33 16.46
CA ALA A 126 -17.05 -3.00 15.12
C ALA A 126 -17.26 -1.50 14.83
N TRP A 127 -16.25 -0.88 14.25
CA TRP A 127 -16.29 0.52 13.81
C TRP A 127 -16.96 0.63 12.45
N GLY A 128 -18.30 0.62 12.46
CA GLY A 128 -19.10 0.58 11.23
C GLY A 128 -18.89 1.73 10.25
N SER A 129 -18.47 2.91 10.71
CA SER A 129 -18.21 4.08 9.86
C SER A 129 -16.78 4.20 9.33
N PHE A 130 -15.85 3.35 9.79
CA PHE A 130 -14.41 3.46 9.47
C PHE A 130 -14.14 3.57 7.96
N ALA A 131 -14.70 2.65 7.18
CA ALA A 131 -14.53 2.61 5.73
C ALA A 131 -14.98 3.91 5.04
N LYS A 132 -16.12 4.47 5.47
CA LYS A 132 -16.64 5.73 4.93
C LYS A 132 -15.73 6.89 5.30
N GLU A 133 -15.29 6.95 6.56
CA GLU A 133 -14.38 7.99 7.06
C GLU A 133 -13.04 7.97 6.30
N GLN A 134 -12.47 6.79 6.03
CA GLN A 134 -11.27 6.61 5.21
C GLN A 134 -11.47 7.12 3.77
N VAL A 135 -12.60 6.74 3.14
CA VAL A 135 -12.93 7.19 1.78
C VAL A 135 -13.07 8.72 1.71
N ASP A 136 -13.70 9.34 2.70
CA ASP A 136 -13.90 10.79 2.72
C ASP A 136 -12.55 11.53 2.81
N ILE A 137 -11.56 10.99 3.54
CA ILE A 137 -10.18 11.51 3.53
C ILE A 137 -9.55 11.40 2.14
N TRP A 138 -9.66 10.25 1.49
CA TRP A 138 -9.10 10.05 0.15
C TRP A 138 -9.73 10.96 -0.91
N ARG A 139 -11.04 11.20 -0.86
CA ARG A 139 -11.68 12.15 -1.79
C ARG A 139 -11.10 13.55 -1.66
N LEU A 140 -10.89 14.02 -0.42
CA LEU A 140 -10.27 15.33 -0.18
C LEU A 140 -8.83 15.39 -0.70
N LEU A 141 -8.07 14.30 -0.60
CA LEU A 141 -6.72 14.23 -1.16
C LEU A 141 -6.76 14.28 -2.70
N MET A 142 -7.63 13.48 -3.32
CA MET A 142 -7.73 13.38 -4.79
C MET A 142 -8.27 14.65 -5.46
N ASP A 143 -8.88 15.56 -4.70
CA ASP A 143 -9.28 16.87 -5.21
C ASP A 143 -8.13 17.89 -5.34
N SER A 144 -6.97 17.62 -4.72
CA SER A 144 -5.76 18.46 -4.85
C SER A 144 -4.91 18.06 -6.07
N SER A 145 -4.19 19.03 -6.64
CA SER A 145 -3.20 18.80 -7.69
C SER A 145 -1.96 18.03 -7.22
N LEU A 146 -1.65 18.04 -5.92
CA LEU A 146 -0.46 17.41 -5.35
C LEU A 146 -0.37 15.91 -5.67
N VAL A 147 -1.51 15.25 -5.88
CA VAL A 147 -1.57 13.82 -6.17
C VAL A 147 -0.96 13.46 -7.52
N GLU A 148 -0.92 14.41 -8.47
CA GLU A 148 -0.32 14.25 -9.78
C GLU A 148 1.17 14.66 -9.80
N ASP A 149 1.60 15.47 -8.83
CA ASP A 149 2.97 15.95 -8.74
C ASP A 149 3.96 14.83 -8.42
N ARG A 150 5.08 14.80 -9.14
CA ARG A 150 6.15 13.81 -8.97
C ARG A 150 7.07 14.20 -7.80
N LEU A 151 6.57 14.05 -6.57
CA LEU A 151 7.26 14.46 -5.34
C LEU A 151 7.95 13.30 -4.60
N PHE A 152 7.51 12.07 -4.84
CA PHE A 152 7.87 10.91 -4.03
C PHE A 152 9.04 10.11 -4.60
N THR A 153 9.53 9.15 -3.81
CA THR A 153 10.71 8.34 -4.13
C THR A 153 10.56 7.62 -5.47
N SER A 154 11.66 7.49 -6.23
CA SER A 154 11.65 6.83 -7.55
C SER A 154 11.32 5.34 -7.44
N LEU A 155 10.79 4.74 -8.51
CA LEU A 155 10.45 3.31 -8.53
C LEU A 155 11.70 2.45 -8.34
N HIS A 156 12.80 2.81 -9.01
CA HIS A 156 14.09 2.13 -8.88
C HIS A 156 14.56 2.05 -7.41
N THR A 157 14.53 3.17 -6.69
CA THR A 157 14.94 3.21 -5.28
C THR A 157 14.03 2.36 -4.39
N LEU A 158 12.73 2.30 -4.68
CA LEU A 158 11.79 1.44 -3.95
C LEU A 158 12.08 -0.04 -4.17
N GLU A 159 12.39 -0.44 -5.40
CA GLU A 159 12.78 -1.79 -5.75
C GLU A 159 14.05 -2.23 -5.02
N GLU A 160 15.12 -1.43 -5.08
CA GLU A 160 16.39 -1.69 -4.39
C GLU A 160 16.19 -1.82 -2.88
N THR A 161 15.40 -0.92 -2.29
CA THR A 161 15.06 -0.99 -0.86
C THR A 161 14.28 -2.27 -0.55
N GLY A 162 13.33 -2.63 -1.42
CA GLY A 162 12.56 -3.86 -1.32
C GLY A 162 13.42 -5.13 -1.34
N GLU A 163 14.47 -5.18 -2.17
CA GLU A 163 15.43 -6.29 -2.18
C GLU A 163 16.16 -6.46 -0.85
N SER A 164 16.49 -5.36 -0.17
CA SER A 164 17.09 -5.39 1.16
C SER A 164 16.11 -5.89 2.22
N ILE A 165 14.88 -5.38 2.20
CA ILE A 165 13.83 -5.75 3.18
C ILE A 165 13.48 -7.23 3.10
N ARG A 166 13.35 -7.80 1.90
CA ARG A 166 13.04 -9.24 1.71
C ARG A 166 14.06 -10.18 2.33
N ARG A 167 15.29 -9.72 2.59
CA ARG A 167 16.35 -10.52 3.24
C ARG A 167 16.22 -10.54 4.76
N GLN A 168 15.40 -9.68 5.35
CA GLN A 168 15.22 -9.54 6.80
C GLN A 168 13.95 -10.26 7.24
N LEU A 169 14.10 -11.29 8.07
CA LEU A 169 12.97 -12.01 8.65
C LEU A 169 12.56 -11.36 9.98
N VAL A 170 11.26 -11.15 10.17
CA VAL A 170 10.67 -10.65 11.41
C VAL A 170 10.56 -11.79 12.41
N GLY A 171 11.42 -11.77 13.43
CA GLY A 171 11.43 -12.75 14.52
C GLY A 171 11.12 -12.17 15.90
N SER A 172 10.94 -10.85 16.00
CA SER A 172 10.71 -10.14 17.26
C SER A 172 9.90 -8.86 17.06
N GLU A 173 9.41 -8.27 18.16
CA GLU A 173 8.72 -6.98 18.15
C GLU A 173 9.64 -5.85 17.65
N LEU A 174 10.95 -5.97 17.90
CA LEU A 174 11.94 -5.00 17.43
C LEU A 174 12.16 -5.10 15.91
N ASP A 175 12.23 -6.32 15.37
CA ASP A 175 12.33 -6.52 13.91
C ASP A 175 11.06 -6.01 13.22
N LEU A 176 9.89 -6.26 13.82
CA LEU A 176 8.62 -5.74 13.33
C LEU A 176 8.59 -4.21 13.35
N HIS A 177 9.09 -3.58 14.42
CA HIS A 177 9.22 -2.13 14.49
C HIS A 177 10.10 -1.59 13.35
N HIS A 178 11.27 -2.18 13.10
CA HIS A 178 12.13 -1.77 11.99
C HIS A 178 11.45 -1.93 10.63
N PHE A 179 10.79 -3.07 10.40
CA PHE A 179 10.05 -3.33 9.17
C PHE A 179 8.96 -2.28 8.95
N LEU A 180 8.09 -2.04 9.93
CA LEU A 180 6.97 -1.10 9.79
C LEU A 180 7.45 0.33 9.63
N ARG A 181 8.55 0.70 10.30
CA ARG A 181 9.14 2.02 10.17
C ARG A 181 9.61 2.29 8.74
N GLN A 182 10.37 1.35 8.18
CA GLN A 182 10.92 1.46 6.83
C GLN A 182 9.87 1.31 5.73
N THR A 183 8.82 0.52 5.94
CA THR A 183 7.82 0.24 4.90
C THR A 183 6.62 1.19 4.94
N ILE A 184 6.25 1.70 6.11
CA ILE A 184 5.01 2.47 6.31
C ILE A 184 5.29 3.84 6.93
N GLU A 185 5.87 3.89 8.12
CA GLU A 185 5.80 5.09 8.98
C GLU A 185 6.60 6.27 8.45
N ASP A 186 7.82 6.01 7.97
CA ASP A 186 8.65 7.05 7.37
C ASP A 186 8.01 7.58 6.08
N HIS A 187 7.33 6.71 5.32
CA HIS A 187 6.60 7.09 4.11
C HIS A 187 5.34 7.92 4.42
N VAL A 188 4.55 7.55 5.43
CA VAL A 188 3.40 8.35 5.88
C VAL A 188 3.87 9.72 6.39
N SER A 189 4.98 9.77 7.12
CA SER A 189 5.58 11.03 7.58
C SER A 189 5.99 11.92 6.42
N LYS A 190 6.67 11.36 5.42
CA LYS A 190 7.07 12.07 4.19
C LYS A 190 5.87 12.58 3.40
N ILE A 191 4.80 11.78 3.27
CA ILE A 191 3.58 12.22 2.59
C ILE A 191 2.97 13.41 3.34
N ILE A 192 2.82 13.34 4.66
CA ILE A 192 2.24 14.44 5.45
C ILE A 192 3.10 15.71 5.39
N GLU A 193 4.43 15.59 5.29
CA GLU A 193 5.32 16.73 5.07
C GLU A 193 5.02 17.44 3.73
N GLU A 194 4.83 16.70 2.65
CA GLU A 194 4.42 17.27 1.36
C GLU A 194 3.00 17.87 1.42
N LEU A 195 2.06 17.20 2.09
CA LEU A 195 0.70 17.73 2.30
C LEU A 195 0.69 19.05 3.10
N TYR A 196 1.64 19.22 4.03
CA TYR A 196 1.78 20.45 4.80
C TYR A 196 2.31 21.62 3.95
N ASN A 197 3.11 21.33 2.92
CA ASN A 197 3.64 22.33 1.99
C ASN A 197 2.56 22.89 1.05
N ASP A 198 1.49 22.12 0.78
CA ASP A 198 0.31 22.59 0.03
C ASP A 198 -0.63 23.42 0.95
N PRO A 199 -0.85 24.72 0.67
CA PRO A 199 -1.68 25.57 1.52
C PRO A 199 -3.14 25.13 1.61
N THR A 200 -3.70 24.57 0.54
CA THR A 200 -5.10 24.13 0.45
C THR A 200 -5.28 22.89 1.31
N LEU A 201 -4.43 21.89 1.14
CA LEU A 201 -4.48 20.65 1.92
C LEU A 201 -4.16 20.92 3.39
N ARG A 202 -3.19 21.79 3.67
CA ARG A 202 -2.90 22.27 5.02
C ARG A 202 -4.14 22.86 5.68
N GLN A 203 -4.93 23.67 4.98
CA GLN A 203 -6.17 24.22 5.50
C GLN A 203 -7.28 23.15 5.66
N VAL A 204 -7.48 22.30 4.65
CA VAL A 204 -8.53 21.25 4.62
C VAL A 204 -8.34 20.23 5.73
N PHE A 205 -7.10 19.83 5.98
CA PHE A 205 -6.76 18.86 7.03
C PHE A 205 -6.39 19.54 8.37
N GLY A 206 -6.38 20.86 8.42
CA GLY A 206 -6.00 21.62 9.62
C GLY A 206 -4.56 21.35 10.05
N LEU A 207 -3.66 21.07 9.09
CA LEU A 207 -2.28 20.72 9.39
C LEU A 207 -1.52 21.94 9.93
N ARG A 208 -0.91 21.78 11.09
CA ARG A 208 -0.08 22.76 11.79
C ARG A 208 1.40 22.40 11.78
N GLY A 209 1.78 21.19 11.39
CA GLY A 209 3.18 20.83 11.22
C GLY A 209 3.34 19.40 10.71
N SER A 210 4.51 18.82 10.95
CA SER A 210 4.86 17.46 10.55
C SER A 210 4.54 16.44 11.64
N ILE A 211 4.53 15.16 11.25
CA ILE A 211 4.46 14.03 12.17
C ILE A 211 5.81 13.31 12.29
N ARG A 212 6.02 12.63 13.41
CA ARG A 212 7.13 11.70 13.66
C ARG A 212 6.61 10.50 14.45
N PHE A 213 7.14 9.32 14.19
CA PHE A 213 6.83 8.14 14.99
C PHE A 213 7.93 7.90 16.02
N GLU A 214 7.65 8.15 17.30
CA GLU A 214 8.65 8.14 18.38
C GLU A 214 8.34 7.07 19.44
N ASN A 215 9.39 6.47 20.02
CA ASN A 215 9.30 5.32 20.92
C ASN A 215 9.28 5.68 22.41
N HIS A 216 9.29 6.97 22.77
CA HIS A 216 9.26 7.40 24.16
C HIS A 216 8.42 8.65 24.39
N SER A 217 7.53 8.59 25.37
CA SER A 217 6.64 9.69 25.75
C SER A 217 7.34 10.95 26.29
N ASN A 218 8.65 10.90 26.52
CA ASN A 218 9.44 12.07 26.94
C ASN A 218 9.61 13.12 25.85
N THR A 219 9.32 12.79 24.59
CA THR A 219 9.30 13.78 23.51
C THR A 219 8.01 14.58 23.48
N LEU A 220 6.94 14.12 24.13
CA LEU A 220 5.70 14.89 24.19
C LEU A 220 5.90 16.11 25.07
N SER A 221 5.31 17.24 24.66
CA SER A 221 5.39 18.46 25.45
C SER A 221 4.74 18.26 26.82
N PRO A 222 5.32 18.83 27.89
CA PRO A 222 4.68 18.84 29.19
C PRO A 222 3.30 19.50 29.10
N GLU A 223 2.37 19.01 29.90
CA GLU A 223 1.02 19.52 29.93
C GLU A 223 1.00 20.97 30.46
N ARG A 224 0.19 21.86 29.88
CA ARG A 224 0.11 23.27 30.31
C ARG A 224 -0.21 23.45 31.80
N GLY A 225 -0.96 22.51 32.40
CA GLY A 225 -1.23 22.50 33.84
C GLY A 225 0.00 22.16 34.71
N LEU A 226 1.00 21.46 34.16
CA LEU A 226 2.29 21.25 34.81
C LEU A 226 3.19 22.49 34.69
N GLU A 227 3.07 23.27 33.61
CA GLU A 227 3.77 24.55 33.47
C GLU A 227 3.26 25.58 34.49
N GLU A 228 1.96 25.69 34.72
CA GLU A 228 1.39 26.56 35.77
C GLU A 228 1.80 26.12 37.19
N GLY A 229 1.85 24.80 37.44
CA GLY A 229 2.34 24.25 38.71
C GLY A 229 3.84 24.44 38.93
N MET A 230 4.65 24.43 37.86
CA MET A 230 6.09 24.66 37.91
C MET A 230 6.47 26.14 37.94
N GLN A 231 5.66 27.02 37.36
CA GLN A 231 5.83 28.48 37.46
C GLN A 231 5.54 29.00 38.88
N ASN A 232 4.78 28.25 39.68
CA ASN A 232 4.54 28.53 41.10
C ASN A 232 5.62 27.97 42.04
N ILE A 233 6.70 27.35 41.51
CA ILE A 233 7.87 26.97 42.31
C ILE A 233 8.86 28.13 42.28
N ASP A 234 8.88 28.90 43.36
CA ASP A 234 9.73 30.08 43.54
C ASP A 234 11.22 29.76 43.30
N ILE A 235 11.77 30.26 42.19
CA ILE A 235 13.17 30.09 41.79
C ILE A 235 14.03 31.13 42.56
N ARG A 236 14.12 30.97 43.88
CA ARG A 236 15.14 31.66 44.70
C ARG A 236 15.75 30.68 45.69
N GLY A 237 16.57 29.77 45.18
CA GLY A 237 17.32 28.85 46.03
C GLY A 237 18.02 27.74 45.26
N ARG A 238 18.94 28.06 44.35
CA ARG A 238 19.90 27.07 43.83
C ARG A 238 20.82 26.62 44.98
N ARG A 239 20.36 25.69 45.83
CA ARG A 239 21.25 24.87 46.64
C ARG A 239 21.85 23.80 45.73
N ARG A 240 23.14 23.98 45.43
CA ARG A 240 24.00 22.96 44.82
C ARG A 240 23.80 21.63 45.56
N SER A 241 23.66 20.54 44.83
CA SER A 241 23.46 19.20 45.39
C SER A 241 24.62 18.81 46.32
N PRO A 242 24.37 18.34 47.56
CA PRO A 242 25.41 17.90 48.51
C PRO A 242 26.31 16.79 47.97
N ARG A 243 25.82 16.05 46.96
CA ARG A 243 26.50 14.91 46.32
C ARG A 243 27.73 15.28 45.49
N LEU A 244 27.84 16.53 45.04
CA LEU A 244 29.01 17.04 44.30
C LEU A 244 30.05 17.69 45.23
N ALA A 245 29.63 18.22 46.38
CA ALA A 245 30.55 18.73 47.40
C ALA A 245 31.23 17.60 48.20
N ALA A 246 30.54 16.47 48.40
CA ALA A 246 31.09 15.32 49.12
C ALA A 246 32.12 14.50 48.32
N ARG A 247 32.35 14.81 47.03
CA ARG A 247 33.26 14.05 46.16
C ARG A 247 34.66 14.67 46.04
N GLU A 248 34.87 15.84 46.64
CA GLU A 248 36.19 16.52 46.70
C GLU A 248 36.90 16.36 48.06
N GLN A 249 36.28 15.70 49.06
CA GLN A 249 36.85 15.59 50.42
C GLN A 249 36.95 14.17 51.01
N SER A 250 36.72 13.11 50.23
CA SER A 250 36.87 11.74 50.74
C SER A 250 37.85 10.91 49.90
N ALA A 251 39.11 11.34 49.89
CA ALA A 251 40.18 10.36 49.95
C ALA A 251 40.31 9.95 51.42
N SER A 252 40.29 8.64 51.66
CA SER A 252 40.55 7.94 52.94
C SER A 252 39.33 7.41 53.71
N SER A 253 39.48 6.12 54.03
CA SER A 253 38.92 5.31 55.12
C SER A 253 37.47 4.77 55.09
N ASN A 254 37.45 3.45 55.27
CA ASN A 254 36.34 2.54 55.54
C ASN A 254 35.50 2.95 56.76
N THR A 255 34.18 2.73 56.71
CA THR A 255 33.42 1.85 57.63
C THR A 255 31.93 1.91 57.32
N ALA A 256 31.25 0.78 57.53
CA ALA A 256 29.82 0.60 57.31
C ALA A 256 28.99 1.29 58.41
N THR A 257 27.90 1.96 58.03
CA THR A 257 26.71 2.12 58.86
C THR A 257 25.49 2.37 57.96
N ARG A 258 24.36 1.77 58.37
CA ARG A 258 23.15 1.54 57.59
C ARG A 258 22.15 2.66 57.86
N ASP A 259 21.92 3.54 56.88
CA ASP A 259 20.91 4.61 56.98
C ASP A 259 19.56 4.25 56.32
N PRO A 260 18.43 4.84 56.78
CA PRO A 260 17.08 4.45 56.38
C PRO A 260 16.75 4.86 54.94
N ARG A 261 16.11 3.92 54.24
CA ARG A 261 15.72 3.97 52.83
C ARG A 261 14.80 5.16 52.54
N ALA A 262 15.31 6.16 51.81
CA ALA A 262 14.50 7.19 51.18
C ALA A 262 13.44 6.52 50.26
N PRO A 263 12.18 7.00 50.25
CA PRO A 263 11.17 6.47 49.34
C PRO A 263 11.62 6.70 47.89
N PRO A 264 11.41 5.73 46.98
CA PRO A 264 11.81 5.88 45.59
C PRO A 264 11.07 7.07 44.96
N PRO A 265 11.72 7.83 44.07
CA PRO A 265 11.05 8.91 43.35
C PRO A 265 9.84 8.36 42.59
N ALA A 266 8.73 9.08 42.64
CA ALA A 266 7.48 8.71 42.00
C ALA A 266 7.72 8.31 40.54
N ARG A 267 7.38 7.07 40.19
CA ARG A 267 7.45 6.55 38.82
C ARG A 267 6.65 7.49 37.92
N SER A 268 7.26 7.97 36.83
CA SER A 268 6.59 8.81 35.83
C SER A 268 5.28 8.16 35.37
N SER A 269 4.16 8.87 35.46
CA SER A 269 2.82 8.43 35.04
C SER A 269 2.65 8.29 33.52
N ARG A 270 3.73 8.49 32.74
CA ARG A 270 3.69 8.57 31.29
C ARG A 270 3.56 7.18 30.65
N PRO A 271 2.73 7.03 29.59
CA PRO A 271 2.57 5.76 28.89
C PRO A 271 3.90 5.33 28.24
N ARG A 272 4.13 4.01 28.20
CA ARG A 272 5.27 3.35 27.54
C ARG A 272 4.75 2.54 26.36
N ALA A 273 4.22 3.26 25.38
CA ALA A 273 3.81 2.63 24.14
C ALA A 273 5.02 2.25 23.30
N ASP A 274 4.87 1.26 22.43
CA ASP A 274 5.91 0.91 21.45
C ASP A 274 6.16 2.08 20.50
N GLN A 275 5.09 2.77 20.10
CA GLN A 275 5.21 3.99 19.32
C GLN A 275 4.09 5.01 19.53
N PHE A 276 4.47 6.27 19.50
CA PHE A 276 3.59 7.44 19.46
C PHE A 276 3.68 8.06 18.07
N CYS A 277 2.54 8.24 17.39
CA CYS A 277 2.49 9.17 16.28
C CYS A 277 2.46 10.59 16.87
N VAL A 278 3.62 11.23 16.93
CA VAL A 278 3.83 12.55 17.50
C VAL A 278 3.60 13.59 16.44
N TYR A 279 2.71 14.53 16.74
CA TYR A 279 2.38 15.66 15.90
C TYR A 279 2.96 16.95 16.46
N ASN A 280 3.69 17.66 15.61
CA ASN A 280 4.36 18.90 15.97
C ASN A 280 3.46 20.09 15.62
N ILE A 281 3.07 20.85 16.63
CA ILE A 281 2.29 22.08 16.49
C ILE A 281 3.20 23.26 16.85
N PRO A 282 3.48 24.20 15.94
CA PRO A 282 4.18 25.43 16.25
C PRO A 282 3.33 26.27 17.21
N SER A 283 3.94 26.75 18.30
CA SER A 283 3.30 27.71 19.20
C SER A 283 3.30 29.10 18.56
N GLN A 284 2.18 29.81 18.60
CA GLN A 284 2.06 31.15 18.01
C GLN A 284 2.83 32.23 18.78
N SER A 285 3.47 31.92 19.92
CA SER A 285 4.07 32.93 20.80
C SER A 285 5.37 32.53 21.50
N SER A 286 6.11 31.54 20.99
CA SER A 286 7.47 31.19 21.44
C SER A 286 8.09 30.21 20.47
N GLU A 287 9.40 30.25 20.28
CA GLU A 287 10.20 29.33 19.43
C GLU A 287 10.07 27.84 19.81
N SER A 288 9.27 27.49 20.83
CA SER A 288 9.03 26.11 21.25
C SER A 288 7.94 25.42 20.41
N VAL A 289 8.32 24.31 19.77
CA VAL A 289 7.41 23.38 19.11
C VAL A 289 6.65 22.57 20.17
N HIS A 290 5.32 22.60 20.13
CA HIS A 290 4.45 21.80 20.99
C HIS A 290 4.17 20.43 20.38
N ARG A 291 4.62 19.36 21.03
CA ARG A 291 4.53 17.98 20.53
C ARG A 291 3.40 17.24 21.22
N ILE A 292 2.39 16.81 20.45
CA ILE A 292 1.21 16.08 20.96
C ILE A 292 1.13 14.67 20.36
N ALA A 293 0.57 13.71 21.06
CA ALA A 293 0.31 12.38 20.49
C ALA A 293 -1.00 12.42 19.69
N ALA A 294 -0.94 12.17 18.38
CA ALA A 294 -2.11 12.02 17.53
C ALA A 294 -2.80 10.67 17.80
N TYR A 295 -2.03 9.59 17.87
CA TYR A 295 -2.51 8.25 18.23
C TYR A 295 -1.37 7.38 18.78
N ILE A 296 -1.74 6.26 19.40
CA ILE A 296 -0.82 5.25 19.94
C ILE A 296 -0.73 4.04 19.01
N LYS A 297 0.45 3.44 18.86
CA LYS A 297 0.65 2.20 18.13
C LYS A 297 1.40 1.18 18.99
N GLU A 298 0.86 -0.03 19.05
CA GLU A 298 1.45 -1.18 19.75
C GLU A 298 1.79 -2.30 18.76
N TYR A 299 2.88 -2.99 19.03
CA TYR A 299 3.37 -4.09 18.20
C TYR A 299 3.21 -5.44 18.89
N LYS A 300 2.82 -6.43 18.11
CA LYS A 300 2.87 -7.83 18.50
C LYS A 300 3.44 -8.66 17.39
N SER A 301 4.49 -9.41 17.68
CA SER A 301 5.17 -10.18 16.66
C SER A 301 4.20 -11.19 15.99
N PRO A 302 4.24 -11.33 14.65
CA PRO A 302 3.28 -12.15 13.91
C PRO A 302 3.34 -13.63 14.29
N HIS A 303 4.49 -14.13 14.75
CA HIS A 303 4.62 -15.50 15.23
C HIS A 303 3.92 -15.76 16.57
N LYS A 304 3.74 -14.71 17.41
CA LYS A 304 3.01 -14.78 18.69
C LYS A 304 1.51 -14.61 18.50
N VAL A 305 1.11 -13.77 17.53
CA VAL A 305 -0.30 -13.46 17.23
C VAL A 305 -0.53 -13.58 15.73
N LYS A 306 -0.80 -14.81 15.30
CA LYS A 306 -1.15 -15.15 13.90
C LYS A 306 -2.53 -14.59 13.52
N LEU A 307 -2.76 -14.38 12.22
CA LEU A 307 -4.08 -13.99 11.67
C LEU A 307 -5.23 -14.90 12.14
N GLY A 308 -5.00 -16.21 12.28
CA GLY A 308 -5.99 -17.15 12.81
C GLY A 308 -6.52 -16.76 14.20
N HIS A 309 -5.66 -16.27 15.10
CA HIS A 309 -6.10 -15.78 16.41
C HIS A 309 -7.01 -14.56 16.29
N ILE A 310 -6.69 -13.65 15.37
CA ILE A 310 -7.45 -12.43 15.14
C ILE A 310 -8.82 -12.78 14.55
N TYR A 311 -8.88 -13.65 13.55
CA TYR A 311 -10.16 -14.05 12.95
C TYR A 311 -11.09 -14.78 13.92
N GLU A 312 -10.54 -15.62 14.79
CA GLU A 312 -11.36 -16.31 15.80
C GLU A 312 -11.65 -15.45 17.02
N GLY A 313 -10.80 -14.49 17.36
CA GLY A 313 -10.91 -13.72 18.59
C GLY A 313 -11.53 -12.34 18.45
N LEU A 314 -11.50 -11.72 17.27
CA LEU A 314 -11.93 -10.33 17.08
C LEU A 314 -13.40 -10.24 16.63
N GLU A 315 -14.29 -9.99 17.59
CA GLU A 315 -15.71 -9.74 17.34
C GLU A 315 -16.32 -8.79 18.37
N ASP A 316 -17.56 -8.35 18.11
CA ASP A 316 -18.36 -7.60 19.08
C ASP A 316 -18.54 -8.45 20.35
N MET A 317 -18.08 -7.92 21.49
CA MET A 317 -18.12 -8.67 22.75
C MET A 317 -18.29 -7.77 23.98
N ASP A 318 -18.85 -8.37 25.02
CA ASP A 318 -18.87 -7.84 26.37
C ASP A 318 -17.64 -8.35 27.12
N ILE A 319 -16.65 -7.47 27.28
CA ILE A 319 -15.36 -7.79 27.89
C ILE A 319 -15.55 -8.14 29.37
N ASP A 320 -16.56 -7.59 30.05
CA ASP A 320 -16.83 -7.93 31.45
C ASP A 320 -17.11 -9.42 31.60
N LYS A 321 -17.81 -10.04 30.64
CA LYS A 321 -18.11 -11.47 30.62
C LYS A 321 -16.92 -12.33 30.19
N VAL A 322 -16.15 -11.88 29.19
CA VAL A 322 -15.02 -12.64 28.64
C VAL A 322 -13.84 -12.75 29.61
N VAL A 323 -13.68 -11.77 30.51
CA VAL A 323 -12.59 -11.75 31.50
C VAL A 323 -12.76 -12.84 32.57
N GLU A 324 -14.00 -13.25 32.86
CA GLU A 324 -14.28 -14.32 33.82
C GLU A 324 -13.78 -15.66 33.26
N GLN A 325 -13.06 -16.43 34.09
CA GLN A 325 -12.54 -17.75 33.71
C GLN A 325 -13.44 -18.85 34.30
N GLU A 326 -14.04 -19.66 33.43
CA GLU A 326 -14.82 -20.85 33.75
C GLU A 326 -13.99 -22.13 33.54
N LYS A 327 -14.35 -23.22 34.24
CA LYS A 327 -13.60 -24.48 34.18
C LYS A 327 -13.76 -25.25 32.86
N ASN A 328 -14.80 -24.98 32.08
CA ASN A 328 -15.13 -25.73 30.86
C ASN A 328 -15.40 -24.81 29.67
N GLU A 329 -14.44 -23.93 29.37
CA GLU A 329 -14.59 -22.94 28.32
C GLU A 329 -14.33 -23.49 26.94
N THR A 330 -15.15 -23.05 26.00
CA THR A 330 -14.92 -23.26 24.57
C THR A 330 -13.67 -22.53 24.11
N LEU A 331 -13.02 -23.05 23.06
CA LEU A 331 -11.85 -22.40 22.45
C LEU A 331 -12.15 -20.99 21.97
N LYS A 332 -13.37 -20.75 21.48
CA LYS A 332 -13.84 -19.44 21.03
C LYS A 332 -13.73 -18.38 22.14
N VAL A 333 -14.15 -18.70 23.36
CA VAL A 333 -14.03 -17.80 24.52
C VAL A 333 -12.56 -17.52 24.84
N ARG A 334 -11.66 -18.51 24.70
CA ARG A 334 -10.21 -18.29 24.89
C ARG A 334 -9.63 -17.35 23.83
N PHE A 335 -10.02 -17.50 22.56
CA PHE A 335 -9.63 -16.57 21.49
C PHE A 335 -10.14 -15.15 21.75
N HIS A 336 -11.41 -14.99 22.17
CA HIS A 336 -11.96 -13.69 22.56
C HIS A 336 -11.15 -13.05 23.69
N ARG A 337 -10.86 -13.84 24.73
CA ARG A 337 -10.08 -13.35 25.88
C ARG A 337 -8.66 -12.97 25.48
N ALA A 338 -8.03 -13.72 24.59
CA ALA A 338 -6.70 -13.43 24.07
C ALA A 338 -6.67 -12.07 23.34
N ILE A 339 -7.60 -11.86 22.38
CA ILE A 339 -7.68 -10.60 21.63
C ILE A 339 -8.08 -9.43 22.53
N ALA A 340 -9.06 -9.60 23.42
CA ALA A 340 -9.43 -8.57 24.39
C ALA A 340 -8.21 -8.17 25.25
N GLY A 341 -7.46 -9.14 25.75
CA GLY A 341 -6.24 -8.92 26.54
C GLY A 341 -5.12 -8.21 25.76
N LEU A 342 -4.96 -8.52 24.48
CA LEU A 342 -4.01 -7.81 23.60
C LEU A 342 -4.40 -6.35 23.38
N LEU A 343 -5.70 -6.05 23.25
CA LEU A 343 -6.22 -4.69 23.05
C LEU A 343 -6.20 -3.82 24.31
N VAL A 344 -6.13 -4.41 25.50
CA VAL A 344 -6.02 -3.68 26.78
C VAL A 344 -4.80 -2.76 26.81
N GLN A 345 -3.68 -3.22 26.28
CA GLN A 345 -2.43 -2.46 26.30
C GLN A 345 -2.51 -1.14 25.51
N PRO A 346 -2.85 -1.15 24.20
CA PRO A 346 -3.02 0.10 23.46
C PRO A 346 -4.14 0.96 24.05
N TYR A 347 -5.23 0.35 24.52
CA TYR A 347 -6.34 1.07 25.14
C TYR A 347 -5.95 1.86 26.40
N ASP A 348 -5.23 1.25 27.35
CA ASP A 348 -4.74 1.94 28.56
C ASP A 348 -3.85 3.14 28.19
N TYR A 349 -3.00 2.98 27.17
CA TYR A 349 -2.14 4.05 26.69
C TYR A 349 -2.91 5.16 25.98
N MET A 350 -3.94 4.84 25.20
CA MET A 350 -4.84 5.83 24.59
C MET A 350 -5.51 6.70 25.67
N ILE A 351 -6.06 6.09 26.73
CA ILE A 351 -6.65 6.81 27.87
C ILE A 351 -5.62 7.72 28.55
N ARG A 352 -4.42 7.20 28.86
CA ARG A 352 -3.37 7.97 29.56
C ARG A 352 -2.80 9.10 28.71
N ALA A 353 -2.66 8.90 27.40
CA ALA A 353 -2.21 9.93 26.47
C ALA A 353 -3.32 10.92 26.11
N GLY A 354 -4.59 10.56 26.34
CA GLY A 354 -5.75 11.38 25.98
C GLY A 354 -6.04 11.39 24.48
N THR A 355 -5.55 10.41 23.73
CA THR A 355 -5.94 10.25 22.32
C THR A 355 -7.16 9.36 22.21
N GLU A 356 -8.03 9.65 21.25
CA GLU A 356 -9.18 8.79 20.93
C GLU A 356 -8.79 7.60 20.05
N MET A 357 -7.60 7.64 19.43
CA MET A 357 -7.24 6.77 18.31
C MET A 357 -6.02 5.93 18.66
N GLY A 358 -5.97 4.71 18.15
CA GLY A 358 -4.82 3.83 18.32
C GLY A 358 -4.80 2.67 17.32
N VAL A 359 -3.70 1.93 17.31
CA VAL A 359 -3.50 0.79 16.40
C VAL A 359 -2.78 -0.32 17.14
N LEU A 360 -3.23 -1.57 16.96
CA LEU A 360 -2.45 -2.77 17.26
C LEU A 360 -2.00 -3.37 15.92
N SER A 361 -0.69 -3.53 15.72
CA SER A 361 -0.13 -4.05 14.47
C SER A 361 0.66 -5.34 14.69
N THR A 362 0.42 -6.32 13.83
CA THR A 362 1.21 -7.55 13.74
C THR A 362 2.12 -7.61 12.52
N GLY A 363 2.12 -6.56 11.69
CA GLY A 363 2.73 -6.57 10.37
C GLY A 363 1.86 -7.21 9.29
N GLU A 364 1.22 -8.34 9.60
CA GLU A 364 0.24 -8.96 8.71
C GLU A 364 -1.13 -8.28 8.77
N ALA A 365 -1.53 -7.82 9.97
CA ALA A 365 -2.78 -7.13 10.21
C ALA A 365 -2.59 -5.87 11.06
N ASP A 366 -3.43 -4.88 10.79
CA ASP A 366 -3.62 -3.70 11.62
C ASP A 366 -5.05 -3.69 12.17
N ILE A 367 -5.18 -3.62 13.49
CA ILE A 367 -6.46 -3.38 14.17
C ILE A 367 -6.50 -1.91 14.54
N TYR A 368 -7.25 -1.13 13.76
CA TYR A 368 -7.50 0.29 14.03
C TYR A 368 -8.52 0.43 15.15
N LEU A 369 -8.21 1.28 16.12
CA LEU A 369 -8.97 1.43 17.36
C LEU A 369 -9.45 2.87 17.53
N ARG A 370 -10.66 3.01 18.06
CA ARG A 370 -11.20 4.30 18.51
C ARG A 370 -11.97 4.16 19.81
N ILE A 371 -11.66 5.01 20.78
CA ILE A 371 -12.47 5.15 22.00
C ILE A 371 -13.81 5.78 21.61
N GLY A 372 -14.91 5.13 22.00
CA GLY A 372 -16.26 5.65 21.77
C GLY A 372 -16.54 6.93 22.57
N GLU A 373 -17.75 7.47 22.42
CA GLU A 373 -18.18 8.63 23.22
C GLU A 373 -18.12 8.33 24.72
N ASP A 374 -18.56 7.13 25.10
CA ASP A 374 -18.30 6.53 26.41
C ASP A 374 -16.94 5.81 26.42
N PRO A 375 -16.03 6.14 27.35
CA PRO A 375 -14.72 5.48 27.44
C PRO A 375 -14.85 3.96 27.64
N GLY A 376 -15.94 3.45 28.19
CA GLY A 376 -16.18 2.02 28.37
C GLY A 376 -16.33 1.21 27.07
N THR A 377 -16.47 1.87 25.92
CA THR A 377 -16.59 1.20 24.60
C THR A 377 -15.36 1.46 23.73
N LEU A 378 -14.75 0.38 23.25
CA LEU A 378 -13.68 0.42 22.26
C LEU A 378 -14.23 -0.03 20.90
N LEU A 379 -14.05 0.82 19.90
CA LEU A 379 -14.38 0.51 18.51
C LEU A 379 -13.15 -0.08 17.80
N TYR A 380 -13.35 -1.05 16.92
CA TYR A 380 -12.28 -1.69 16.16
C TYR A 380 -12.59 -1.82 14.67
N HIS A 381 -11.57 -1.77 13.83
CA HIS A 381 -11.60 -2.16 12.42
C HIS A 381 -10.37 -2.99 12.08
N LEU A 382 -10.55 -4.13 11.41
CA LEU A 382 -9.46 -5.00 10.98
C LEU A 382 -9.09 -4.71 9.53
N SER A 383 -7.81 -4.43 9.30
CA SER A 383 -7.20 -4.37 7.97
C SER A 383 -6.14 -5.46 7.83
N VAL A 384 -6.12 -6.13 6.69
CA VAL A 384 -5.12 -7.15 6.32
C VAL A 384 -4.58 -6.79 4.95
N PRO A 385 -3.67 -5.80 4.82
CA PRO A 385 -3.37 -5.17 3.54
C PRO A 385 -2.92 -6.13 2.44
N LYS A 386 -2.14 -7.17 2.77
CA LYS A 386 -1.76 -8.22 1.82
C LYS A 386 -2.96 -8.95 1.22
N GLY A 387 -3.99 -9.23 2.03
CA GLY A 387 -5.21 -9.90 1.57
C GLY A 387 -6.24 -8.95 0.96
N ASP A 388 -6.41 -7.76 1.55
CA ASP A 388 -7.37 -6.75 1.08
C ASP A 388 -7.00 -6.24 -0.33
N VAL A 389 -5.71 -6.08 -0.60
CA VAL A 389 -5.19 -5.66 -1.90
C VAL A 389 -4.93 -6.86 -2.81
N GLY A 390 -4.21 -7.87 -2.33
CA GLY A 390 -3.66 -8.96 -3.13
C GLY A 390 -2.22 -8.69 -3.60
N ASP A 391 -1.76 -9.49 -4.57
CA ASP A 391 -0.40 -9.42 -5.12
C ASP A 391 -0.14 -8.15 -5.95
N TYR A 392 -1.20 -7.53 -6.45
CA TYR A 392 -1.13 -6.31 -7.28
C TYR A 392 -2.24 -5.35 -6.86
N THR A 393 -1.96 -4.04 -6.90
CA THR A 393 -2.96 -3.02 -6.52
C THR A 393 -4.02 -2.78 -7.60
N GLY A 394 -3.77 -3.23 -8.83
CA GLY A 394 -4.59 -2.89 -10.01
C GLY A 394 -4.40 -1.44 -10.49
N TRP A 395 -3.40 -0.73 -9.97
CA TRP A 395 -3.04 0.59 -10.43
C TRP A 395 -2.43 0.54 -11.84
N ASP A 396 -2.90 1.43 -12.71
CA ASP A 396 -2.34 1.67 -14.03
C ASP A 396 -2.35 3.18 -14.27
N PRO A 397 -1.18 3.84 -14.43
CA PRO A 397 -1.08 5.27 -14.70
C PRO A 397 -1.84 5.74 -15.94
N HIS A 398 -2.14 4.83 -16.88
CA HIS A 398 -2.81 5.11 -18.14
C HIS A 398 -4.31 4.75 -18.12
N SER A 399 -4.81 4.20 -17.02
CA SER A 399 -6.20 3.75 -16.91
C SER A 399 -6.91 4.34 -15.69
N SER A 400 -8.17 4.70 -15.88
CA SER A 400 -9.07 5.04 -14.76
C SER A 400 -9.77 3.79 -14.20
N GLY A 401 -9.15 2.62 -14.34
CA GLY A 401 -9.69 1.34 -13.90
C GLY A 401 -9.81 1.22 -12.37
N PRO A 402 -10.54 0.21 -11.88
CA PRO A 402 -10.60 -0.07 -10.46
C PRO A 402 -9.21 -0.47 -9.94
N ASN A 403 -8.77 0.19 -8.88
CA ASN A 403 -7.56 -0.16 -8.13
C ASN A 403 -7.89 -0.38 -6.65
N ARG A 404 -6.89 -0.67 -5.83
CA ARG A 404 -7.01 -0.90 -4.37
C ARG A 404 -5.97 -0.12 -3.57
N LEU A 405 -5.47 0.99 -4.11
CA LEU A 405 -4.40 1.77 -3.48
C LEU A 405 -4.75 2.26 -2.07
N HIS A 406 -6.03 2.57 -1.82
CA HIS A 406 -6.51 3.02 -0.51
C HIS A 406 -6.49 1.91 0.55
N LEU A 407 -6.41 0.64 0.13
CA LEU A 407 -6.35 -0.53 1.01
C LEU A 407 -4.92 -0.97 1.32
N THR A 408 -3.92 -0.38 0.66
CA THR A 408 -2.51 -0.63 0.98
C THR A 408 -2.21 -0.22 2.42
N ALA A 409 -1.18 -0.80 3.03
CA ALA A 409 -0.82 -0.51 4.42
C ALA A 409 -0.55 1.00 4.64
N VAL A 410 0.19 1.61 3.70
CA VAL A 410 0.45 3.05 3.69
C VAL A 410 -0.84 3.83 3.42
N GLY A 411 -1.69 3.34 2.51
CA GLY A 411 -2.93 4.01 2.17
C GLY A 411 -3.90 4.13 3.35
N GLN A 412 -4.12 3.03 4.08
CA GLN A 412 -4.93 2.99 5.29
C GLN A 412 -4.28 3.82 6.41
N SER A 413 -2.98 3.66 6.63
CA SER A 413 -2.26 4.38 7.68
C SER A 413 -2.26 5.89 7.46
N LEU A 414 -2.10 6.35 6.22
CA LEU A 414 -2.16 7.77 5.87
C LEU A 414 -3.51 8.37 6.17
N ALA A 415 -4.59 7.76 5.67
CA ALA A 415 -5.93 8.31 5.86
C ALA A 415 -6.38 8.22 7.33
N PHE A 416 -6.00 7.16 8.05
CA PHE A 416 -6.18 7.08 9.51
C PHE A 416 -5.40 8.17 10.25
N THR A 417 -4.16 8.46 9.84
CA THR A 417 -3.34 9.52 10.45
C THR A 417 -3.97 10.89 10.24
N LEU A 418 -4.37 11.22 9.00
CA LEU A 418 -5.04 12.48 8.68
C LEU A 418 -6.36 12.63 9.44
N GLN A 419 -7.08 11.53 9.68
CA GLN A 419 -8.25 11.54 10.55
C GLN A 419 -7.89 11.85 12.01
N ALA A 420 -6.87 11.18 12.56
CA ALA A 420 -6.42 11.40 13.93
C ALA A 420 -5.93 12.85 14.17
N LEU A 421 -5.25 13.45 13.18
CA LEU A 421 -4.78 14.84 13.25
C LEU A 421 -5.91 15.88 13.33
N LYS A 422 -7.12 15.55 12.87
CA LYS A 422 -8.31 16.42 13.02
C LYS A 422 -8.88 16.39 14.44
N LEU A 423 -8.54 15.39 15.23
CA LEU A 423 -9.06 15.24 16.59
C LEU A 423 -8.21 16.04 17.58
N ARG A 424 -8.88 16.61 18.58
CA ARG A 424 -8.19 17.23 19.70
C ARG A 424 -7.98 16.20 20.80
N PRO A 425 -6.77 16.12 21.41
CA PRO A 425 -6.57 15.29 22.58
C PRO A 425 -7.54 15.65 23.70
N ARG A 426 -8.06 14.62 24.39
CA ARG A 426 -8.86 14.72 25.60
C ARG A 426 -8.02 15.32 26.73
N ASN A 427 -8.62 16.24 27.47
CA ASN A 427 -7.97 16.95 28.57
C ASN A 427 -7.73 16.06 29.80
N GLN A 428 -6.95 16.56 30.76
CA GLN A 428 -6.60 15.83 31.99
C GLN A 428 -7.82 15.45 32.83
N ALA A 429 -8.85 16.30 32.90
CA ALA A 429 -10.05 16.01 33.67
C ALA A 429 -10.77 14.77 33.14
N TRP A 430 -10.95 14.68 31.81
CA TRP A 430 -11.52 13.51 31.16
C TRP A 430 -10.68 12.25 31.41
N ARG A 431 -9.34 12.36 31.31
CA ARG A 431 -8.43 11.22 31.55
C ARG A 431 -8.57 10.71 32.98
N GLN A 432 -8.55 11.60 33.97
CA GLN A 432 -8.66 11.22 35.37
C GLN A 432 -10.00 10.57 35.69
N GLN A 433 -11.09 11.10 35.12
CA GLN A 433 -12.42 10.49 35.25
C GLN A 433 -12.43 9.08 34.66
N ALA A 434 -11.93 8.90 33.44
CA ALA A 434 -11.86 7.59 32.80
C ALA A 434 -11.02 6.60 33.61
N ILE A 435 -9.83 7.01 34.07
CA ILE A 435 -8.93 6.19 34.91
C ILE A 435 -9.64 5.73 36.20
N ASN A 436 -10.48 6.58 36.80
CA ASN A 436 -11.18 6.27 38.03
C ASN A 436 -12.41 5.38 37.81
N SER A 437 -13.05 5.45 36.65
CA SER A 437 -14.29 4.71 36.35
C SER A 437 -14.08 3.34 35.71
N LEU A 438 -12.97 3.15 35.00
CA LEU A 438 -12.75 1.97 34.17
C LEU A 438 -12.22 0.78 34.98
N PRO A 439 -12.68 -0.45 34.67
CA PRO A 439 -12.16 -1.65 35.31
C PRO A 439 -10.71 -1.93 34.86
N ARG A 440 -10.04 -2.80 35.61
CA ARG A 440 -8.67 -3.24 35.30
C ARG A 440 -8.65 -4.68 34.80
N TRP A 441 -7.72 -4.96 33.91
CA TRP A 441 -7.44 -6.31 33.43
C TRP A 441 -6.65 -7.09 34.48
N LYS A 442 -7.15 -8.27 34.87
CA LYS A 442 -6.58 -9.09 35.96
C LYS A 442 -5.93 -10.38 35.49
N VAL A 443 -6.06 -10.72 34.20
CA VAL A 443 -5.57 -11.99 33.65
C VAL A 443 -4.22 -11.76 32.96
N VAL A 444 -3.30 -12.72 33.05
CA VAL A 444 -2.03 -12.66 32.33
C VAL A 444 -2.28 -13.11 30.88
N VAL A 445 -2.03 -12.22 29.92
CA VAL A 445 -2.31 -12.48 28.48
C VAL A 445 -1.42 -13.59 27.94
N ALA A 446 -0.19 -13.70 28.44
CA ALA A 446 0.74 -14.78 28.11
C ALA A 446 0.14 -16.16 28.41
N ASP A 447 -0.47 -16.30 29.59
CA ASP A 447 -1.09 -17.56 30.02
C ASP A 447 -2.31 -17.90 29.17
N ILE A 448 -3.09 -16.88 28.77
CA ILE A 448 -4.24 -17.06 27.87
C ILE A 448 -3.76 -17.55 26.49
N LEU A 449 -2.76 -16.88 25.90
CA LEU A 449 -2.22 -17.28 24.60
C LEU A 449 -1.56 -18.67 24.67
N GLY A 450 -0.83 -18.97 25.73
CA GLY A 450 -0.23 -20.29 25.97
C GLY A 450 -1.26 -21.41 26.18
N SER A 451 -2.49 -21.07 26.59
CA SER A 451 -3.58 -22.04 26.75
C SER A 451 -4.25 -22.46 25.43
N ILE A 452 -3.89 -21.82 24.31
CA ILE A 452 -4.37 -22.12 22.96
C ILE A 452 -3.25 -22.89 22.23
N PRO A 453 -3.39 -24.21 22.02
CA PRO A 453 -2.41 -24.99 21.29
C PRO A 453 -2.26 -24.50 19.85
N ASP A 454 -1.03 -24.43 19.35
CA ASP A 454 -0.75 -24.02 17.95
C ASP A 454 -1.52 -24.85 16.90
N ALA A 455 -1.79 -26.12 17.19
CA ALA A 455 -2.52 -27.02 16.30
C ALA A 455 -4.03 -26.68 16.20
N GLU A 456 -4.57 -25.95 17.18
CA GLU A 456 -5.97 -25.51 17.21
C GLU A 456 -6.14 -24.12 16.59
N VAL A 457 -5.04 -23.39 16.35
CA VAL A 457 -5.08 -22.10 15.67
C VAL A 457 -5.36 -22.33 14.19
N PRO A 458 -6.46 -21.79 13.64
CA PRO A 458 -6.77 -21.97 12.23
C PRO A 458 -5.69 -21.40 11.31
N SER A 459 -5.72 -21.85 10.05
CA SER A 459 -4.86 -21.31 8.99
C SER A 459 -4.93 -19.78 8.94
N SER A 460 -3.78 -19.14 8.72
CA SER A 460 -3.66 -17.71 8.45
C SER A 460 -4.11 -17.32 7.04
N GLU A 461 -4.82 -18.20 6.33
CA GLU A 461 -5.48 -17.86 5.07
C GLU A 461 -6.38 -16.63 5.22
N TYR A 462 -6.32 -15.76 4.21
CA TYR A 462 -7.05 -14.51 4.23
C TYR A 462 -8.57 -14.75 4.22
N ARG A 463 -9.28 -14.07 5.14
CA ARG A 463 -10.74 -14.10 5.22
C ARG A 463 -11.27 -12.69 4.92
N PRO A 464 -11.91 -12.47 3.76
CA PRO A 464 -12.37 -11.14 3.38
C PRO A 464 -13.47 -10.64 4.34
N PRO A 465 -13.49 -9.34 4.66
CA PRO A 465 -14.59 -8.71 5.41
C PRO A 465 -15.96 -9.00 4.80
N ARG A 466 -16.98 -9.19 5.66
CA ARG A 466 -18.36 -9.48 5.21
C ARG A 466 -18.97 -8.33 4.38
N THR A 467 -18.52 -7.09 4.59
CA THR A 467 -18.96 -5.90 3.85
C THR A 467 -18.03 -5.58 2.69
N ASN A 468 -18.45 -5.95 1.47
CA ASN A 468 -17.64 -5.85 0.25
C ASN A 468 -17.57 -4.45 -0.41
N GLY A 469 -18.39 -3.48 0.01
CA GLY A 469 -18.48 -2.18 -0.68
C GLY A 469 -17.17 -1.38 -0.67
N PHE A 470 -16.50 -1.36 0.49
CA PHE A 470 -15.22 -0.67 0.70
C PHE A 470 -14.05 -1.31 -0.07
N LEU A 471 -14.12 -2.62 -0.32
CA LEU A 471 -13.10 -3.36 -1.06
C LEU A 471 -13.24 -3.21 -2.58
N ARG A 472 -14.45 -2.89 -3.07
CA ARG A 472 -14.77 -2.90 -4.51
C ARG A 472 -14.59 -1.55 -5.20
N MET A 473 -14.75 -0.44 -4.48
CA MET A 473 -14.73 0.91 -5.06
C MET A 473 -13.58 1.73 -4.49
N SER A 474 -12.55 2.00 -5.30
CA SER A 474 -11.45 2.87 -4.89
C SER A 474 -11.81 4.35 -5.02
N PRO A 475 -11.53 5.16 -3.99
CA PRO A 475 -11.63 6.61 -4.04
C PRO A 475 -10.45 7.25 -4.79
N ILE A 476 -9.39 6.50 -5.09
CA ILE A 476 -8.18 6.99 -5.77
C ILE A 476 -8.42 6.83 -7.28
N GLN A 477 -8.81 7.92 -7.93
CA GLN A 477 -9.03 7.99 -9.36
C GLN A 477 -8.39 9.29 -9.87
N LEU A 478 -7.56 9.19 -10.90
CA LEU A 478 -7.09 10.40 -11.58
C LEU A 478 -8.26 11.07 -12.28
N ARG A 479 -8.35 12.40 -12.17
CA ARG A 479 -9.33 13.15 -12.96
C ARG A 479 -9.04 12.89 -14.43
N ARG A 480 -10.02 12.38 -15.17
CA ARG A 480 -9.97 12.47 -16.63
C ARG A 480 -9.80 13.94 -16.98
N LYS A 481 -8.80 14.28 -17.81
CA LYS A 481 -8.83 15.53 -18.59
C LYS A 481 -10.26 15.64 -19.12
N ARG A 482 -10.97 16.71 -18.72
CA ARG A 482 -12.35 16.95 -19.18
C ARG A 482 -12.38 16.69 -20.68
N HIS A 483 -13.08 15.64 -21.10
CA HIS A 483 -13.61 15.62 -22.46
C HIS A 483 -14.40 16.93 -22.57
N ASN A 484 -14.05 17.76 -23.56
CA ASN A 484 -14.78 18.97 -23.86
C ASN A 484 -16.28 18.66 -23.78
N LEU A 485 -16.96 19.36 -22.89
CA LEU A 485 -18.41 19.43 -22.88
C LEU A 485 -18.79 20.05 -24.24
N ILE A 486 -19.08 19.20 -25.21
CA ILE A 486 -19.89 19.60 -26.35
C ILE A 486 -21.25 19.92 -25.75
N MET A 487 -21.53 21.20 -25.78
CA MET A 487 -22.74 21.83 -25.29
C MET A 487 -23.88 21.48 -26.26
N ASP A 488 -24.57 20.37 -26.03
CA ASP A 488 -25.88 20.16 -26.64
C ASP A 488 -26.96 20.66 -25.68
N SER A 489 -27.22 21.96 -25.79
CA SER A 489 -28.47 22.56 -25.38
C SER A 489 -29.60 22.04 -26.28
N CYS A 490 -30.65 21.44 -25.71
CA CYS A 490 -32.03 21.61 -26.20
C CYS A 490 -33.06 21.13 -25.17
N HIS A 491 -33.67 22.14 -24.55
CA HIS A 491 -35.05 22.29 -24.05
C HIS A 491 -35.83 21.09 -23.51
N SER A 492 -36.13 21.17 -22.21
CA SER A 492 -37.30 20.60 -21.57
C SER A 492 -38.53 21.47 -21.84
N ILE A 493 -39.58 20.90 -22.42
CA ILE A 493 -40.95 21.41 -22.32
C ILE A 493 -41.81 20.32 -21.69
N ASP A 494 -42.48 20.70 -20.61
CA ASP A 494 -43.46 19.94 -19.84
C ASP A 494 -44.64 19.46 -20.69
N ALA A 495 -45.16 18.26 -20.37
CA ALA A 495 -46.59 17.98 -20.38
C ALA A 495 -46.92 16.71 -19.58
N GLN A 496 -47.65 16.90 -18.48
CA GLN A 496 -48.27 15.85 -17.70
C GLN A 496 -49.47 15.22 -18.46
N GLY A 497 -49.60 13.89 -18.33
CA GLY A 497 -50.85 13.17 -18.13
C GLY A 497 -51.88 13.12 -19.27
N ILE A 498 -52.24 11.90 -19.71
CA ILE A 498 -53.62 11.38 -19.72
C ILE A 498 -53.61 9.89 -20.11
N HIS A 499 -54.30 9.09 -19.29
CA HIS A 499 -54.68 7.70 -19.51
C HIS A 499 -55.40 7.45 -20.84
N ARG A 500 -55.13 6.31 -21.51
CA ARG A 500 -56.16 5.35 -21.98
C ARG A 500 -55.56 4.01 -22.43
N ARG A 501 -56.38 2.96 -22.25
CA ARG A 501 -56.13 1.50 -22.25
C ARG A 501 -56.00 0.86 -23.67
N PRO A 502 -55.66 -0.45 -23.76
CA PRO A 502 -55.00 -1.07 -24.92
C PRO A 502 -55.96 -1.78 -25.90
N ILE A 503 -55.52 -1.98 -27.15
CA ILE A 503 -56.18 -2.86 -28.14
C ILE A 503 -55.13 -3.67 -28.91
N GLN A 504 -55.32 -5.00 -28.90
CA GLN A 504 -54.63 -6.01 -29.69
C GLN A 504 -55.06 -5.99 -31.17
N ARG A 505 -54.18 -6.55 -32.05
CA ARG A 505 -54.31 -6.95 -33.49
C ARG A 505 -53.42 -6.06 -34.39
N ILE A 506 -52.56 -6.55 -35.28
CA ILE A 506 -52.63 -7.70 -36.20
C ILE A 506 -51.22 -8.21 -36.55
N ARG A 507 -51.15 -9.51 -36.86
CA ARG A 507 -50.02 -10.30 -37.37
C ARG A 507 -49.48 -9.85 -38.74
N GLN A 508 -48.25 -10.32 -39.00
CA GLN A 508 -47.75 -10.92 -40.25
C GLN A 508 -46.76 -10.07 -41.06
N LEU A 509 -45.72 -10.76 -41.56
CA LEU A 509 -44.63 -10.37 -42.48
C LEU A 509 -43.39 -9.84 -41.74
N ARG A 510 -42.19 -10.45 -41.76
CA ARG A 510 -41.59 -11.48 -42.61
C ARG A 510 -40.51 -12.19 -41.77
N LYS A 511 -40.67 -13.51 -41.61
CA LYS A 511 -39.52 -14.43 -41.59
C LYS A 511 -39.12 -14.59 -43.05
N ASP A 512 -37.84 -14.39 -43.35
CA ASP A 512 -37.08 -15.08 -44.42
C ASP A 512 -35.71 -14.43 -44.52
N HIS A 513 -34.83 -14.80 -43.59
CA HIS A 513 -33.39 -14.63 -43.74
C HIS A 513 -32.69 -15.73 -42.94
N GLN A 514 -32.66 -16.93 -43.50
CA GLN A 514 -31.50 -17.82 -43.46
C GLN A 514 -31.72 -19.08 -44.30
N GLN A 515 -30.62 -19.57 -44.85
CA GLN A 515 -30.41 -20.85 -45.56
C GLN A 515 -30.69 -20.86 -47.06
N LYS A 516 -29.64 -20.52 -47.83
CA LYS A 516 -29.31 -21.22 -49.07
C LYS A 516 -27.83 -21.01 -49.42
N THR A 517 -26.93 -21.71 -48.71
CA THR A 517 -25.58 -22.05 -49.19
C THR A 517 -25.05 -23.28 -48.45
N THR A 518 -25.52 -24.45 -48.83
CA THR A 518 -24.91 -25.80 -48.77
C THR A 518 -25.96 -26.72 -49.38
N GLY A 519 -25.74 -27.62 -50.34
CA GLY A 519 -24.65 -28.03 -51.21
C GLY A 519 -25.21 -29.18 -52.06
N ALA A 520 -24.57 -29.49 -53.19
CA ALA A 520 -24.55 -30.77 -53.92
C ALA A 520 -24.73 -30.59 -55.44
N THR A 521 -23.58 -30.51 -56.11
CA THR A 521 -23.41 -30.86 -57.52
C THR A 521 -22.96 -32.32 -57.56
N ALA A 522 -23.75 -33.19 -58.19
CA ALA A 522 -23.28 -34.45 -58.78
C ALA A 522 -24.37 -34.98 -59.73
N ARG A 523 -24.18 -34.71 -61.03
CA ARG A 523 -24.40 -35.65 -62.13
C ARG A 523 -23.49 -35.27 -63.27
#